data_AF-A0A2N1HTQ1-F1
#
_entry.id   AF-A0A2N1HTQ1-F1
#
_cell.length_a   1.000
_cell.length_b   1.000
_cell.length_c   1.000
_cell.angle_alpha   90.00
_cell.angle_beta   90.00
_cell.angle_gamma   90.00
#
_symmetry.space_group_name_H-M   'P 1'
#
loop_
_entity.id
_entity.type
_entity.pdbx_description
1 polymer ?
#
loop_
_entity_poly.entity_id
_entity_poly.type
_entity_poly.pdbx_seq_one_letter_code
_entity_poly.pdbx_strand_id
1 'polypeptide(L)'
;MNRTTQVPLSPLNSRRKFLTASLAGLGVGLGAAIVPIAHAGTRPIIPIPPTPKEHGVAKVKSEFLFFDDPVAKLHHHLRMERDLAEQSHTLTWYHWIVFMVPVKSAPVPLMRYEGIEFSYLRHLGNNNFRLHAHNLSYPRDLETGKFTNTVLNPVTGETLQVSPSLILNDPGTVQSPDGFRNVNGDGTYQKRYSMFRREDELIKMECVRGAPPEIPTTHQENSVQWCPFDEFTKSSITSLPSHFVGNYLYDYPRWMNMKGRPGHLSAMFDGKKINSVEELPDELLDRTRREYPDLLRPRWEDFDNPLSFKL
;
A
#
# COMPACT_ATOMS: atom_id res chain seq x y z
N MET A 1 -16.15 25.50 63.28
CA MET A 1 -15.97 25.45 61.82
C MET A 1 -15.19 24.19 61.47
N ASN A 2 -15.67 23.51 60.45
CA ASN A 2 -15.55 22.10 60.06
C ASN A 2 -14.19 21.39 60.19
N ARG A 3 -14.23 20.17 60.74
CA ARG A 3 -13.19 19.13 60.61
C ARG A 3 -13.49 18.27 59.37
N THR A 4 -12.49 18.13 58.54
CA THR A 4 -12.45 17.34 57.31
C THR A 4 -12.25 15.85 57.62
N THR A 5 -13.11 15.00 57.06
CA THR A 5 -12.96 13.53 57.04
C THR A 5 -12.51 13.06 55.66
N GLN A 6 -11.39 12.33 55.62
CA GLN A 6 -11.00 11.43 54.52
C GLN A 6 -11.70 10.06 54.69
N VAL A 7 -11.58 9.20 53.66
CA VAL A 7 -11.72 7.71 53.57
C VAL A 7 -12.73 7.30 52.45
N PRO A 8 -12.52 6.21 51.66
CA PRO A 8 -11.61 6.09 50.52
C PRO A 8 -12.29 5.52 49.23
N LEU A 9 -11.50 5.35 48.17
CA LEU A 9 -11.89 4.74 46.88
C LEU A 9 -12.11 3.22 46.98
N SER A 10 -13.16 2.72 46.32
CA SER A 10 -13.38 1.28 46.02
C SER A 10 -13.49 1.06 44.50
N PRO A 11 -13.03 -0.08 43.96
CA PRO A 11 -12.80 -0.28 42.53
C PRO A 11 -14.06 -0.74 41.75
N LEU A 12 -14.22 -0.19 40.55
CA LEU A 12 -15.23 -0.56 39.56
C LEU A 12 -14.88 -1.90 38.90
N ASN A 13 -15.63 -2.95 39.24
CA ASN A 13 -15.78 -4.15 38.43
C ASN A 13 -17.05 -4.00 37.57
N SER A 14 -16.93 -3.90 36.25
CA SER A 14 -18.06 -4.03 35.32
C SER A 14 -17.78 -5.11 34.28
N ARG A 15 -18.43 -6.27 34.49
CA ARG A 15 -18.49 -7.38 33.54
C ARG A 15 -19.58 -7.11 32.51
N ARG A 16 -19.20 -7.17 31.24
CA ARG A 16 -20.07 -7.17 30.06
C ARG A 16 -21.11 -8.29 30.16
N LYS A 17 -22.39 -7.97 30.03
CA LYS A 17 -23.47 -8.93 29.75
C LYS A 17 -23.98 -8.66 28.33
N PHE A 18 -23.85 -9.67 27.48
CA PHE A 18 -24.48 -9.74 26.15
C PHE A 18 -25.99 -9.92 26.31
N LEU A 19 -26.76 -9.09 25.62
CA LEU A 19 -28.21 -9.22 25.46
C LEU A 19 -28.49 -10.14 24.26
N THR A 20 -28.98 -11.34 24.56
CA THR A 20 -29.75 -12.18 23.64
C THR A 20 -31.20 -11.71 23.65
N ALA A 21 -31.68 -11.19 22.52
CA ALA A 21 -33.11 -10.92 22.30
C ALA A 21 -33.66 -11.95 21.32
N SER A 22 -34.41 -12.90 21.87
CA SER A 22 -35.34 -13.78 21.19
C SER A 22 -36.66 -13.04 20.95
N LEU A 23 -37.20 -13.12 19.74
CA LEU A 23 -38.57 -12.69 19.42
C LEU A 23 -39.23 -13.75 18.56
N ALA A 24 -40.30 -14.34 19.10
CA ALA A 24 -41.23 -15.21 18.42
C ALA A 24 -42.63 -14.57 18.51
N GLY A 25 -43.31 -14.47 17.37
CA GLY A 25 -44.75 -14.78 17.26
C GLY A 25 -45.75 -13.65 16.94
N LEU A 26 -46.62 -13.97 15.96
CA LEU A 26 -47.92 -13.37 15.55
C LEU A 26 -47.81 -12.25 14.48
N GLY A 27 -48.29 -12.33 13.23
CA GLY A 27 -49.10 -13.28 12.47
C GLY A 27 -50.43 -12.66 12.01
N VAL A 28 -50.55 -12.20 10.74
CA VAL A 28 -51.78 -12.20 9.87
C VAL A 28 -51.31 -11.98 8.41
N GLY A 29 -51.85 -12.77 7.47
CA GLY A 29 -51.37 -12.87 6.09
C GLY A 29 -52.05 -11.94 5.07
N LEU A 30 -51.41 -11.86 3.90
CA LEU A 30 -51.99 -11.57 2.57
C LEU A 30 -50.94 -11.99 1.53
N GLY A 31 -51.38 -12.64 0.46
CA GLY A 31 -50.54 -13.39 -0.47
C GLY A 31 -49.51 -12.54 -1.23
N ALA A 32 -48.30 -13.08 -1.35
CA ALA A 32 -47.30 -12.62 -2.29
C ALA A 32 -46.57 -13.85 -2.85
N ALA A 33 -46.40 -13.85 -4.17
CA ALA A 33 -45.73 -14.91 -4.92
C ALA A 33 -44.35 -15.22 -4.32
N ILE A 34 -44.09 -16.51 -4.10
CA ILE A 34 -42.80 -17.01 -3.64
C ILE A 34 -41.81 -16.88 -4.81
N VAL A 35 -41.06 -15.78 -4.84
CA VAL A 35 -39.84 -15.69 -5.65
C VAL A 35 -38.78 -16.53 -4.93
N PRO A 36 -38.13 -17.51 -5.58
CA PRO A 36 -37.07 -18.28 -4.94
C PRO A 36 -35.90 -17.34 -4.61
N ILE A 37 -35.71 -17.07 -3.33
CA ILE A 37 -34.50 -16.44 -2.81
C ILE A 37 -33.39 -17.49 -2.96
N ALA A 38 -32.50 -17.26 -3.93
CA ALA A 38 -31.25 -17.99 -4.04
C ALA A 38 -30.52 -17.88 -2.71
N HIS A 39 -30.46 -18.99 -1.97
CA HIS A 39 -29.67 -19.08 -0.76
C HIS A 39 -28.21 -18.89 -1.17
N ALA A 40 -27.63 -17.75 -0.79
CA ALA A 40 -26.19 -17.57 -0.84
C ALA A 40 -25.56 -18.69 0.00
N GLY A 41 -24.99 -19.69 -0.68
CA GLY A 41 -24.34 -20.81 -0.04
C GLY A 41 -23.27 -20.30 0.92
N THR A 42 -23.41 -20.63 2.21
CA THR A 42 -22.38 -20.41 3.21
C THR A 42 -21.12 -21.14 2.77
N ARG A 43 -20.09 -20.39 2.38
CA ARG A 43 -18.76 -20.97 2.10
C ARG A 43 -18.31 -21.75 3.34
N PRO A 44 -17.87 -23.01 3.21
CA PRO A 44 -17.42 -23.79 4.36
C PRO A 44 -16.20 -23.11 5.00
N ILE A 45 -16.29 -22.86 6.31
CA ILE A 45 -15.16 -22.42 7.12
C ILE A 45 -14.21 -23.61 7.21
N ILE A 46 -13.04 -23.51 6.59
CA ILE A 46 -11.97 -24.50 6.75
C ILE A 46 -11.30 -24.21 8.10
N PRO A 47 -11.40 -25.10 9.11
CA PRO A 47 -10.72 -24.89 10.38
C PRO A 47 -9.21 -25.03 10.17
N ILE A 48 -8.44 -24.00 10.54
CA ILE A 48 -6.99 -24.08 10.60
C ILE A 48 -6.63 -24.75 11.94
N PRO A 49 -5.95 -25.92 11.94
CA PRO A 49 -5.58 -26.59 13.17
C PRO A 49 -4.57 -25.74 13.95
N PRO A 50 -4.62 -25.73 15.30
CA PRO A 50 -3.67 -24.98 16.11
C PRO A 50 -2.27 -25.60 16.01
N THR A 51 -1.26 -24.76 15.80
CA THR A 51 0.15 -25.15 15.89
C THR A 51 0.48 -25.56 17.34
N PRO A 52 1.26 -26.64 17.57
CA PRO A 52 1.64 -27.11 18.91
C PRO A 52 2.32 -26.03 19.79
N LYS A 53 2.01 -26.04 21.09
CA LYS A 53 2.40 -25.03 22.11
C LYS A 53 3.79 -25.26 22.73
N GLU A 54 4.82 -25.49 21.94
CA GLU A 54 6.19 -25.37 22.45
C GLU A 54 6.92 -24.29 21.67
N HIS A 55 6.67 -23.04 22.06
CA HIS A 55 7.50 -21.92 21.63
C HIS A 55 8.66 -21.81 22.61
N GLY A 56 9.80 -22.39 22.27
CA GLY A 56 11.08 -21.91 22.81
C GLY A 56 11.24 -20.46 22.37
N VAL A 57 10.84 -19.49 23.21
CA VAL A 57 10.79 -18.08 22.82
C VAL A 57 12.21 -17.53 22.87
N ALA A 58 12.94 -17.65 21.76
CA ALA A 58 14.13 -16.85 21.54
C ALA A 58 13.72 -15.35 21.58
N LYS A 59 14.54 -14.51 22.21
CA LYS A 59 14.32 -13.06 22.17
C LYS A 59 14.58 -12.57 20.75
N VAL A 60 13.61 -11.87 20.17
CA VAL A 60 13.77 -11.13 18.90
C VAL A 60 14.90 -10.10 19.06
N LYS A 61 15.84 -10.09 18.12
CA LYS A 61 16.89 -9.08 18.04
C LYS A 61 16.46 -7.98 17.08
N SER A 62 16.60 -6.73 17.48
CA SER A 62 16.32 -5.59 16.61
C SER A 62 17.30 -4.46 16.84
N GLU A 63 17.90 -3.95 15.76
CA GLU A 63 18.87 -2.86 15.78
C GLU A 63 18.69 -1.94 14.58
N PHE A 64 18.72 -0.63 14.81
CA PHE A 64 18.75 0.35 13.72
C PHE A 64 20.13 0.37 13.07
N LEU A 65 20.15 0.49 11.75
CA LEU A 65 21.38 0.52 10.97
C LEU A 65 21.62 1.93 10.44
N PHE A 66 22.85 2.40 10.65
CA PHE A 66 23.33 3.68 10.18
C PHE A 66 24.45 3.45 9.18
N PHE A 67 24.51 4.31 8.15
CA PHE A 67 25.51 4.24 7.10
C PHE A 67 26.37 5.49 7.19
N ASP A 68 27.68 5.31 7.38
CA ASP A 68 28.64 6.42 7.35
C ASP A 68 28.82 6.94 5.92
N ASP A 69 28.75 6.04 4.93
CA ASP A 69 28.81 6.37 3.51
C ASP A 69 27.39 6.56 2.93
N PRO A 70 27.02 7.79 2.50
CA PRO A 70 25.71 8.04 1.91
C PRO A 70 25.55 7.37 0.54
N VAL A 71 26.64 7.03 -0.17
CA VAL A 71 26.59 6.25 -1.42
C VAL A 71 26.16 4.82 -1.10
N ALA A 72 26.80 4.16 -0.12
CA ALA A 72 26.38 2.84 0.34
C ALA A 72 24.90 2.84 0.77
N LYS A 73 24.45 3.85 1.53
CA LYS A 73 23.03 3.98 1.92
C LYS A 73 22.11 4.01 0.71
N LEU A 74 22.42 4.85 -0.27
CA LEU A 74 21.64 4.97 -1.51
C LEU A 74 21.60 3.65 -2.27
N HIS A 75 22.74 2.98 -2.42
CA HIS A 75 22.81 1.72 -3.14
C HIS A 75 21.97 0.64 -2.45
N HIS A 76 22.07 0.51 -1.13
CA HIS A 76 21.23 -0.44 -0.38
C HIS A 76 19.73 -0.11 -0.47
N HIS A 77 19.37 1.18 -0.45
CA HIS A 77 17.99 1.63 -0.68
C HIS A 77 17.51 1.18 -2.06
N LEU A 78 18.25 1.52 -3.10
CA LEU A 78 17.87 1.23 -4.48
C LEU A 78 17.85 -0.27 -4.78
N ARG A 79 18.70 -1.10 -4.17
CA ARG A 79 18.66 -2.56 -4.34
C ARG A 79 17.39 -3.18 -3.77
N MET A 80 16.81 -2.60 -2.72
CA MET A 80 15.51 -3.04 -2.18
C MET A 80 14.36 -2.63 -3.10
N GLU A 81 14.34 -1.37 -3.55
CA GLU A 81 13.26 -0.84 -4.39
C GLU A 81 13.32 -1.28 -5.86
N ARG A 82 14.54 -1.45 -6.40
CA ARG A 82 14.85 -1.53 -7.83
C ARG A 82 15.94 -2.58 -8.11
N ASP A 83 16.43 -2.59 -9.34
CA ASP A 83 17.61 -3.30 -9.80
C ASP A 83 18.70 -2.27 -10.18
N LEU A 84 19.92 -2.44 -9.67
CA LEU A 84 21.06 -1.54 -9.94
C LEU A 84 21.94 -1.96 -11.13
N ALA A 85 21.47 -2.86 -12.00
CA ALA A 85 22.11 -3.02 -13.31
C ALA A 85 22.04 -1.70 -14.13
N GLU A 86 23.03 -1.46 -14.99
CA GLU A 86 23.27 -0.17 -15.71
C GLU A 86 22.01 0.44 -16.35
N GLN A 87 21.23 -0.41 -17.01
CA GLN A 87 19.87 -0.12 -17.48
C GLN A 87 18.99 -1.31 -17.12
N SER A 88 18.03 -1.09 -16.24
CA SER A 88 17.29 -2.18 -15.59
C SER A 88 15.82 -1.84 -15.40
N HIS A 89 15.03 -2.86 -15.08
CA HIS A 89 13.66 -2.68 -14.64
C HIS A 89 13.36 -3.59 -13.46
N THR A 90 12.30 -3.26 -12.74
CA THR A 90 11.80 -4.01 -11.61
C THR A 90 10.29 -4.04 -11.68
N LEU A 91 9.74 -5.25 -11.63
CA LEU A 91 8.31 -5.51 -11.57
C LEU A 91 7.91 -5.78 -10.13
N THR A 92 6.92 -5.04 -9.65
CA THR A 92 6.24 -5.35 -8.40
C THR A 92 4.79 -5.73 -8.66
N TRP A 93 4.29 -6.68 -7.87
CA TRP A 93 2.89 -7.04 -7.82
C TRP A 93 2.36 -6.76 -6.41
N TYR A 94 1.18 -6.15 -6.33
CA TYR A 94 0.64 -5.65 -5.07
C TYR A 94 -0.89 -5.73 -5.00
N HIS A 95 -1.37 -5.71 -3.77
CA HIS A 95 -2.74 -5.40 -3.41
C HIS A 95 -2.80 -4.12 -2.60
N TRP A 96 -3.94 -3.45 -2.64
CA TRP A 96 -4.26 -2.45 -1.63
C TRP A 96 -5.75 -2.40 -1.31
N ILE A 97 -6.08 -2.00 -0.09
CA ILE A 97 -7.44 -1.71 0.35
C ILE A 97 -7.56 -0.22 0.61
N VAL A 98 -8.57 0.40 0.00
CA VAL A 98 -8.87 1.83 0.12
C VAL A 98 -9.95 2.01 1.18
N PHE A 99 -9.71 2.94 2.08
CA PHE A 99 -10.62 3.40 3.12
C PHE A 99 -11.02 4.85 2.85
N MET A 100 -12.30 5.16 3.05
CA MET A 100 -12.75 6.54 3.20
C MET A 100 -12.57 6.98 4.63
N VAL A 101 -12.08 8.21 4.83
CA VAL A 101 -11.90 8.82 6.14
C VAL A 101 -12.68 10.14 6.19
N PRO A 102 -14.01 10.09 6.45
CA PRO A 102 -14.80 11.29 6.61
C PRO A 102 -14.42 12.02 7.91
N VAL A 103 -14.52 13.34 7.90
CA VAL A 103 -14.27 14.14 9.10
C VAL A 103 -15.21 13.70 10.24
N LYS A 104 -14.65 13.56 11.45
CA LYS A 104 -15.38 13.16 12.68
C LYS A 104 -16.11 11.81 12.56
N SER A 105 -15.63 10.91 11.72
CA SER A 105 -16.19 9.56 11.53
C SER A 105 -15.09 8.50 11.55
N ALA A 106 -15.46 7.25 11.83
CA ALA A 106 -14.53 6.13 11.70
C ALA A 106 -14.19 5.89 10.21
N PRO A 107 -12.96 5.48 9.89
CA PRO A 107 -12.63 5.01 8.54
C PRO A 107 -13.50 3.83 8.12
N VAL A 108 -13.92 3.80 6.85
CA VAL A 108 -14.74 2.71 6.28
C VAL A 108 -14.09 2.16 5.00
N PRO A 109 -14.01 0.84 4.83
CA PRO A 109 -13.44 0.26 3.61
C PRO A 109 -14.35 0.56 2.41
N LEU A 110 -13.74 0.92 1.29
CA LEU A 110 -14.42 1.26 0.04
C LEU A 110 -14.25 0.15 -1.00
N MET A 111 -13.01 -0.16 -1.36
CA MET A 111 -12.68 -1.17 -2.37
C MET A 111 -11.26 -1.68 -2.21
N ARG A 112 -10.92 -2.75 -2.93
CA ARG A 112 -9.55 -3.19 -3.12
C ARG A 112 -9.08 -2.83 -4.53
N TYR A 113 -7.78 -2.86 -4.73
CA TYR A 113 -7.22 -3.13 -6.05
C TYR A 113 -6.16 -4.22 -5.96
N GLU A 114 -5.92 -4.80 -7.12
CA GLU A 114 -4.73 -5.57 -7.43
C GLU A 114 -4.03 -4.92 -8.62
N GLY A 115 -2.71 -4.85 -8.60
CA GLY A 115 -1.97 -4.15 -9.63
C GLY A 115 -0.49 -4.51 -9.72
N ILE A 116 0.16 -3.81 -10.63
CA ILE A 116 1.59 -3.90 -10.89
C ILE A 116 2.22 -2.51 -10.96
N GLU A 117 3.48 -2.42 -10.57
CA GLU A 117 4.36 -1.31 -10.91
C GLU A 117 5.52 -1.86 -11.71
N PHE A 118 5.73 -1.29 -12.90
CA PHE A 118 7.02 -1.36 -13.56
C PHE A 118 7.79 -0.11 -13.19
N SER A 119 8.95 -0.30 -12.60
CA SER A 119 9.93 0.77 -12.41
C SER A 119 11.14 0.47 -13.25
N TYR A 120 11.76 1.50 -13.82
CA TYR A 120 12.90 1.34 -14.70
C TYR A 120 13.91 2.45 -14.47
N LEU A 121 15.19 2.05 -14.55
CA LEU A 121 16.31 2.81 -14.01
C LEU A 121 17.43 2.88 -15.05
N ARG A 122 18.08 4.06 -15.13
CA ARG A 122 19.34 4.26 -15.87
C ARG A 122 20.37 4.96 -15.00
N HIS A 123 21.60 4.52 -15.09
CA HIS A 123 22.75 5.21 -14.51
C HIS A 123 23.06 6.47 -15.31
N LEU A 124 23.30 7.59 -14.61
CA LEU A 124 23.71 8.86 -15.20
C LEU A 124 25.17 9.22 -14.85
N GLY A 125 25.88 8.33 -14.14
CA GLY A 125 27.22 8.57 -13.62
C GLY A 125 27.25 9.29 -12.27
N ASN A 126 28.39 9.25 -11.59
CA ASN A 126 28.62 9.91 -10.28
C ASN A 126 27.50 9.62 -9.24
N ASN A 127 27.01 8.38 -9.17
CA ASN A 127 25.90 7.96 -8.30
C ASN A 127 24.58 8.72 -8.52
N ASN A 128 24.35 9.22 -9.73
CA ASN A 128 23.03 9.69 -10.16
C ASN A 128 22.30 8.57 -10.88
N PHE A 129 21.06 8.30 -10.46
CA PHE A 129 20.20 7.27 -11.04
C PHE A 129 18.91 7.94 -11.49
N ARG A 130 18.55 7.81 -12.76
CA ARG A 130 17.25 8.29 -13.24
C ARG A 130 16.25 7.15 -13.19
N LEU A 131 15.15 7.40 -12.50
CA LEU A 131 14.06 6.47 -12.27
C LEU A 131 12.78 7.02 -12.86
N HIS A 132 12.03 6.10 -13.44
CA HIS A 132 10.67 6.30 -13.91
C HIS A 132 9.86 5.06 -13.55
N ALA A 133 8.54 5.20 -13.52
CA ALA A 133 7.66 4.08 -13.25
C ALA A 133 6.30 4.29 -13.90
N HIS A 134 5.60 3.19 -14.12
CA HIS A 134 4.17 3.22 -14.39
C HIS A 134 3.44 2.17 -13.58
N ASN A 135 2.20 2.50 -13.21
CA ASN A 135 1.35 1.64 -12.42
C ASN A 135 0.06 1.34 -13.16
N LEU A 136 -0.41 0.11 -13.03
CA LEU A 136 -1.71 -0.36 -13.47
C LEU A 136 -2.37 -1.10 -12.32
N SER A 137 -3.58 -0.71 -11.94
CA SER A 137 -4.33 -1.39 -10.88
C SER A 137 -5.79 -1.52 -11.25
N TYR A 138 -6.37 -2.69 -11.01
CA TYR A 138 -7.78 -2.97 -11.27
C TYR A 138 -8.55 -3.03 -9.96
N PRO A 139 -9.71 -2.35 -9.89
CA PRO A 139 -10.54 -2.42 -8.69
C PRO A 139 -11.12 -3.83 -8.52
N ARG A 140 -11.11 -4.28 -7.27
CA ARG A 140 -11.71 -5.53 -6.82
C ARG A 140 -12.78 -5.24 -5.77
N ASP A 141 -13.88 -5.96 -5.88
CA ASP A 141 -14.97 -5.93 -4.92
C ASP A 141 -14.52 -6.51 -3.55
N LEU A 142 -14.96 -5.89 -2.45
CA LEU A 142 -14.49 -6.24 -1.11
C LEU A 142 -14.99 -7.60 -0.63
N GLU A 143 -16.21 -7.98 -1.02
CA GLU A 143 -16.86 -9.19 -0.51
C GLU A 143 -16.49 -10.42 -1.36
N THR A 144 -16.56 -10.25 -2.68
CA THR A 144 -16.36 -11.35 -3.63
C THR A 144 -14.89 -11.52 -4.03
N GLY A 145 -14.09 -10.46 -3.93
CA GLY A 145 -12.72 -10.42 -4.43
C GLY A 145 -12.61 -10.35 -5.95
N LYS A 146 -13.73 -10.33 -6.70
CA LYS A 146 -13.71 -10.28 -8.17
C LYS A 146 -13.34 -8.90 -8.66
N PHE A 147 -12.72 -8.83 -9.84
CA PHE A 147 -12.60 -7.58 -10.57
C PHE A 147 -13.97 -6.94 -10.80
N THR A 148 -14.04 -5.63 -10.61
CA THR A 148 -15.27 -4.85 -10.73
C THR A 148 -15.03 -3.60 -11.57
N ASN A 149 -16.10 -2.93 -11.99
CA ASN A 149 -16.10 -1.57 -12.52
C ASN A 149 -17.06 -0.66 -11.74
N THR A 150 -17.61 -1.16 -10.63
CA THR A 150 -18.51 -0.42 -9.75
C THR A 150 -18.18 -0.65 -8.29
N VAL A 151 -18.42 0.36 -7.45
CA VAL A 151 -18.30 0.26 -5.99
C VAL A 151 -19.46 1.02 -5.34
N LEU A 152 -20.00 0.47 -4.24
CA LEU A 152 -20.93 1.21 -3.38
C LEU A 152 -20.13 2.17 -2.50
N ASN A 153 -20.41 3.47 -2.58
CA ASN A 153 -19.84 4.45 -1.67
C ASN A 153 -20.56 4.34 -0.30
N PRO A 154 -19.91 3.86 0.77
CA PRO A 154 -20.55 3.63 2.06
C PRO A 154 -20.96 4.93 2.78
N VAL A 155 -20.42 6.08 2.36
CA VAL A 155 -20.70 7.39 2.96
C VAL A 155 -21.91 8.05 2.30
N THR A 156 -22.10 7.85 0.99
CA THR A 156 -23.18 8.49 0.23
C THR A 156 -24.33 7.55 -0.12
N GLY A 157 -24.10 6.24 -0.10
CA GLY A 157 -25.03 5.21 -0.58
C GLY A 157 -25.11 5.13 -2.12
N GLU A 158 -24.32 5.93 -2.84
CA GLU A 158 -24.32 5.94 -4.31
C GLU A 158 -23.43 4.82 -4.87
N THR A 159 -23.86 4.18 -5.96
CA THR A 159 -22.98 3.30 -6.73
C THR A 159 -22.14 4.15 -7.68
N LEU A 160 -20.81 4.04 -7.54
CA LEU A 160 -19.84 4.77 -8.35
C LEU A 160 -19.30 3.86 -9.46
N GLN A 161 -19.08 4.43 -10.65
CA GLN A 161 -18.28 3.79 -11.69
C GLN A 161 -16.79 3.98 -11.36
N VAL A 162 -16.02 2.90 -11.43
CA VAL A 162 -14.58 2.89 -11.15
C VAL A 162 -13.86 2.25 -12.32
N SER A 163 -12.89 2.99 -12.85
CA SER A 163 -12.00 2.50 -13.91
C SER A 163 -10.70 1.94 -13.31
N PRO A 164 -9.94 1.14 -14.07
CA PRO A 164 -8.56 0.83 -13.74
C PRO A 164 -7.78 2.13 -13.42
N SER A 165 -6.96 2.09 -12.38
CA SER A 165 -6.06 3.18 -12.02
C SER A 165 -4.80 3.07 -12.87
N LEU A 166 -4.52 4.11 -13.64
CA LEU A 166 -3.34 4.22 -14.50
C LEU A 166 -2.49 5.40 -14.02
N ILE A 167 -1.24 5.13 -13.66
CA ILE A 167 -0.25 6.17 -13.37
C ILE A 167 0.80 6.08 -14.47
N LEU A 168 0.65 6.92 -15.49
CA LEU A 168 1.50 6.93 -16.69
C LEU A 168 2.26 8.25 -16.88
N ASN A 169 1.89 9.28 -16.13
CA ASN A 169 2.40 10.65 -16.30
C ASN A 169 3.32 11.07 -15.15
N ASP A 170 3.94 10.11 -14.46
CA ASP A 170 4.99 10.43 -13.49
C ASP A 170 6.20 10.94 -14.29
N PRO A 171 6.66 12.19 -14.07
CA PRO A 171 7.81 12.74 -14.79
C PRO A 171 9.12 12.01 -14.49
N GLY A 172 9.16 11.20 -13.42
CA GLY A 172 10.35 10.52 -12.95
C GLY A 172 11.21 11.38 -12.03
N THR A 173 12.23 10.74 -11.47
CA THR A 173 13.16 11.35 -10.52
C THR A 173 14.61 11.03 -10.86
N VAL A 174 15.52 11.89 -10.43
CA VAL A 174 16.96 11.59 -10.34
C VAL A 174 17.30 11.41 -8.87
N GLN A 175 17.78 10.23 -8.49
CA GLN A 175 18.20 9.85 -7.15
C GLN A 175 19.73 9.96 -7.02
N SER A 176 20.20 10.45 -5.88
CA SER A 176 21.62 10.64 -5.56
C SER A 176 21.85 10.60 -4.03
N PRO A 177 23.10 10.58 -3.55
CA PRO A 177 23.39 10.62 -2.11
C PRO A 177 22.83 11.87 -1.40
N ASP A 178 22.65 12.98 -2.13
CA ASP A 178 22.12 14.23 -1.60
C ASP A 178 20.58 14.24 -1.44
N GLY A 179 19.90 13.30 -2.10
CA GLY A 179 18.45 13.19 -2.17
C GLY A 179 17.96 12.94 -3.60
N PHE A 180 16.68 13.25 -3.83
CA PHE A 180 16.04 13.10 -5.14
C PHE A 180 15.62 14.44 -5.73
N ARG A 181 15.57 14.51 -7.07
CA ARG A 181 15.10 15.67 -7.83
C ARG A 181 14.04 15.20 -8.81
N ASN A 182 12.92 15.92 -8.94
CA ASN A 182 11.93 15.62 -9.96
C ASN A 182 12.46 16.03 -11.33
N VAL A 183 12.35 15.18 -12.35
CA VAL A 183 12.91 15.39 -13.70
C VAL A 183 12.44 16.70 -14.35
N ASN A 184 11.22 17.15 -14.05
CA ASN A 184 10.63 18.39 -14.52
C ASN A 184 10.67 19.53 -13.49
N GLY A 185 11.38 19.35 -12.38
CA GLY A 185 11.49 20.34 -11.30
C GLY A 185 12.52 21.44 -11.58
N ASP A 186 12.81 22.26 -10.59
CA ASP A 186 13.84 23.30 -10.63
C ASP A 186 15.26 22.77 -10.33
N GLY A 187 15.39 21.46 -10.06
CA GLY A 187 16.65 20.82 -9.66
C GLY A 187 16.92 20.86 -8.15
N THR A 188 15.99 21.36 -7.34
CA THR A 188 16.12 21.36 -5.87
C THR A 188 16.08 19.93 -5.32
N TYR A 189 17.05 19.60 -4.47
CA TYR A 189 17.10 18.32 -3.78
C TYR A 189 16.00 18.21 -2.73
N GLN A 190 15.26 17.11 -2.80
CA GLN A 190 14.29 16.70 -1.81
C GLN A 190 14.84 15.50 -1.05
N LYS A 191 14.62 15.49 0.27
CA LYS A 191 14.99 14.37 1.12
C LYS A 191 13.75 13.56 1.47
N ARG A 192 13.82 12.26 1.26
CA ARG A 192 12.89 11.30 1.86
C ARG A 192 13.42 10.86 3.21
N TYR A 193 12.52 10.59 4.15
CA TYR A 193 12.90 9.84 5.33
C TYR A 193 13.18 8.40 4.91
N SER A 194 14.34 7.86 5.27
CA SER A 194 14.59 6.43 5.20
C SER A 194 15.45 5.93 6.36
N MET A 195 15.02 4.82 6.95
CA MET A 195 15.65 4.19 8.09
C MET A 195 15.75 2.68 7.90
N PHE A 196 16.93 2.13 8.13
CA PHE A 196 17.16 0.69 8.08
C PHE A 196 17.14 0.10 9.47
N ARG A 197 16.62 -1.11 9.59
CA ARG A 197 16.61 -1.87 10.83
C ARG A 197 16.82 -3.34 10.52
N ARG A 198 17.73 -3.99 11.25
CA ARG A 198 17.80 -5.44 11.27
C ARG A 198 16.78 -5.95 12.28
N GLU A 199 16.04 -6.98 11.90
CA GLU A 199 15.12 -7.72 12.77
C GLU A 199 15.37 -9.21 12.53
N ASP A 200 16.09 -9.84 13.45
CA ASP A 200 16.63 -11.19 13.29
C ASP A 200 17.37 -11.37 11.94
N GLU A 201 16.85 -12.21 11.04
CA GLU A 201 17.43 -12.50 9.72
C GLU A 201 16.84 -11.64 8.59
N LEU A 202 16.16 -10.55 8.93
CA LEU A 202 15.60 -9.60 7.98
C LEU A 202 16.27 -8.24 8.08
N ILE A 203 16.44 -7.61 6.94
CA ILE A 203 16.63 -6.17 6.83
C ILE A 203 15.31 -5.55 6.47
N LYS A 204 14.89 -4.56 7.26
CA LYS A 204 13.74 -3.70 7.00
C LYS A 204 14.21 -2.30 6.64
N MET A 205 13.50 -1.67 5.71
CA MET A 205 13.70 -0.28 5.33
C MET A 205 12.37 0.44 5.40
N GLU A 206 12.27 1.41 6.30
CA GLU A 206 11.16 2.35 6.37
C GLU A 206 11.43 3.50 5.40
N CYS A 207 10.41 3.93 4.66
CA CYS A 207 10.48 5.07 3.77
C CYS A 207 9.23 5.93 3.92
N VAL A 208 9.40 7.25 4.01
CA VAL A 208 8.30 8.21 3.97
C VAL A 208 8.59 9.25 2.89
N ARG A 209 7.63 9.40 1.97
CA ARG A 209 7.59 10.43 0.94
C ARG A 209 6.23 11.12 1.03
N GLY A 210 6.22 12.45 1.02
CA GLY A 210 4.97 13.21 1.00
C GLY A 210 5.13 14.46 0.15
N ALA A 211 4.04 15.20 0.02
CA ALA A 211 4.13 16.56 -0.47
C ALA A 211 5.06 17.39 0.43
N PRO A 212 5.81 18.35 -0.13
CA PRO A 212 6.54 19.34 0.67
C PRO A 212 5.62 20.01 1.69
N PRO A 213 6.09 20.31 2.92
CA PRO A 213 5.26 20.92 3.98
C PRO A 213 4.55 22.21 3.57
N GLU A 214 5.06 22.92 2.56
CA GLU A 214 4.57 24.18 2.05
C GLU A 214 3.37 24.01 1.11
N ILE A 215 3.13 22.80 0.61
CA ILE A 215 2.00 22.48 -0.26
C ILE A 215 0.89 21.86 0.60
N PRO A 216 -0.24 22.56 0.81
CA PRO A 216 -1.33 22.08 1.67
C PRO A 216 -2.19 21.04 0.95
N THR A 217 -1.61 19.88 0.63
CA THR A 217 -2.31 18.74 0.05
C THR A 217 -2.22 17.53 0.96
N THR A 218 -3.30 16.77 1.05
CA THR A 218 -3.25 15.44 1.66
C THR A 218 -2.55 14.54 0.64
N HIS A 219 -1.23 14.39 0.74
CA HIS A 219 -0.50 13.42 -0.04
C HIS A 219 0.70 12.90 0.74
N GLN A 220 0.60 11.64 1.19
CA GLN A 220 1.70 10.94 1.83
C GLN A 220 1.68 9.48 1.42
N GLU A 221 2.88 8.96 1.17
CA GLU A 221 3.17 7.55 1.04
C GLU A 221 4.20 7.17 2.10
N ASN A 222 3.89 6.14 2.89
CA ASN A 222 4.86 5.53 3.78
C ASN A 222 4.88 4.02 3.59
N SER A 223 6.07 3.43 3.59
CA SER A 223 6.22 1.99 3.41
C SER A 223 7.30 1.42 4.30
N VAL A 224 7.20 0.13 4.54
CA VAL A 224 8.26 -0.71 5.08
C VAL A 224 8.49 -1.83 4.09
N GLN A 225 9.73 -1.96 3.65
CA GLN A 225 10.18 -3.03 2.76
C GLN A 225 11.09 -3.95 3.53
N TRP A 226 11.17 -5.23 3.17
CA TRP A 226 12.10 -6.15 3.80
C TRP A 226 12.65 -7.22 2.87
N CYS A 227 13.88 -7.62 3.14
CA CYS A 227 14.62 -8.66 2.44
C CYS A 227 15.45 -9.51 3.44
N PRO A 228 15.93 -10.71 3.05
CA PRO A 228 16.83 -11.51 3.88
C PRO A 228 18.17 -10.81 4.13
N PHE A 229 18.66 -10.86 5.37
CA PHE A 229 19.94 -10.26 5.77
C PHE A 229 21.13 -10.84 4.99
N ASP A 230 21.14 -12.16 4.79
CA ASP A 230 22.19 -12.85 4.04
C ASP A 230 22.26 -12.43 2.57
N GLU A 231 21.16 -11.96 1.98
CA GLU A 231 21.15 -11.42 0.63
C GLU A 231 21.55 -9.95 0.61
N PHE A 232 21.06 -9.18 1.58
CA PHE A 232 21.38 -7.76 1.72
C PHE A 232 22.90 -7.49 1.76
N THR A 233 23.64 -8.34 2.47
CA THR A 233 25.10 -8.24 2.64
C THR A 233 25.89 -8.61 1.38
N LYS A 234 25.29 -9.25 0.38
CA LYS A 234 25.95 -9.63 -0.87
C LYS A 234 25.90 -8.49 -1.88
N SER A 235 27.00 -7.75 -2.04
CA SER A 235 27.09 -6.65 -3.02
C SER A 235 26.86 -7.08 -4.48
N SER A 236 27.01 -8.37 -4.79
CA SER A 236 26.75 -8.93 -6.12
C SER A 236 25.26 -8.98 -6.49
N ILE A 237 24.34 -8.86 -5.52
CA ILE A 237 22.90 -8.87 -5.78
C ILE A 237 22.44 -7.44 -6.06
N THR A 238 22.17 -7.13 -7.32
CA THR A 238 21.76 -5.78 -7.76
C THR A 238 20.28 -5.48 -7.49
N SER A 239 19.44 -6.52 -7.37
CA SER A 239 18.02 -6.44 -7.02
C SER A 239 17.70 -7.44 -5.91
N LEU A 240 17.49 -6.94 -4.69
CA LEU A 240 17.20 -7.77 -3.52
C LEU A 240 15.74 -8.23 -3.52
N PRO A 241 15.40 -9.52 -3.35
CA PRO A 241 14.01 -9.93 -3.21
C PRO A 241 13.38 -9.17 -2.05
N SER A 242 12.33 -8.43 -2.33
CA SER A 242 11.72 -7.52 -1.36
C SER A 242 10.22 -7.69 -1.32
N HIS A 243 9.70 -7.85 -0.12
CA HIS A 243 8.30 -7.66 0.20
C HIS A 243 8.11 -6.28 0.79
N PHE A 244 6.89 -5.75 0.72
CA PHE A 244 6.60 -4.45 1.26
C PHE A 244 5.16 -4.35 1.76
N VAL A 245 4.96 -3.43 2.69
CA VAL A 245 3.67 -2.96 3.15
C VAL A 245 3.73 -1.44 3.28
N GLY A 246 2.63 -0.75 3.10
CA GLY A 246 2.60 0.68 3.27
C GLY A 246 1.22 1.27 3.40
N ASN A 247 1.20 2.59 3.53
CA ASN A 247 0.00 3.39 3.57
C ASN A 247 0.12 4.57 2.61
N TYR A 248 -1.00 4.90 1.98
CA TYR A 248 -1.22 6.15 1.28
C TYR A 248 -2.26 6.99 2.01
N LEU A 249 -2.06 8.30 1.98
CA LEU A 249 -3.06 9.32 2.30
C LEU A 249 -3.22 10.20 1.07
N TYR A 250 -4.45 10.37 0.60
CA TYR A 250 -4.74 11.22 -0.55
C TYR A 250 -6.14 11.85 -0.49
N ASP A 251 -6.31 13.04 -1.08
CA ASP A 251 -7.61 13.70 -1.14
C ASP A 251 -8.67 12.86 -1.87
N TYR A 252 -9.96 13.12 -1.59
CA TYR A 252 -11.04 12.48 -2.35
C TYR A 252 -10.94 12.84 -3.84
N PRO A 253 -10.74 11.86 -4.74
CA PRO A 253 -10.71 12.14 -6.16
C PRO A 253 -12.11 12.55 -6.66
N ARG A 254 -12.14 13.39 -7.69
CA ARG A 254 -13.38 13.98 -8.22
C ARG A 254 -14.46 12.95 -8.58
N TRP A 255 -14.06 11.77 -9.06
CA TRP A 255 -14.99 10.71 -9.47
C TRP A 255 -15.82 10.15 -8.30
N MET A 256 -15.39 10.35 -7.05
CA MET A 256 -16.16 9.92 -5.87
C MET A 256 -17.41 10.75 -5.60
N ASN A 257 -17.56 11.90 -6.27
CA ASN A 257 -18.73 12.77 -6.16
C ASN A 257 -19.11 13.08 -4.70
N MET A 258 -18.14 13.51 -3.90
CA MET A 258 -18.35 13.72 -2.46
C MET A 258 -19.26 14.92 -2.14
N LYS A 259 -19.67 15.72 -3.14
CA LYS A 259 -20.57 16.89 -3.00
C LYS A 259 -20.15 17.84 -1.86
N GLY A 260 -18.85 18.09 -1.75
CA GLY A 260 -18.27 18.98 -0.73
C GLY A 260 -18.15 18.37 0.67
N ARG A 261 -18.50 17.09 0.88
CA ARG A 261 -18.26 16.41 2.17
C ARG A 261 -16.75 16.33 2.44
N PRO A 262 -16.27 16.81 3.60
CA PRO A 262 -14.84 16.84 3.89
C PRO A 262 -14.32 15.46 4.31
N GLY A 263 -13.04 15.22 4.03
CA GLY A 263 -12.33 13.99 4.38
C GLY A 263 -11.24 13.69 3.37
N HIS A 264 -10.70 12.48 3.45
CA HIS A 264 -9.66 11.98 2.56
C HIS A 264 -9.79 10.47 2.39
N LEU A 265 -8.98 9.90 1.52
CA LEU A 265 -8.74 8.48 1.41
C LEU A 265 -7.47 8.10 2.16
N SER A 266 -7.52 6.93 2.80
CA SER A 266 -6.33 6.21 3.22
C SER A 266 -6.31 4.87 2.50
N ALA A 267 -5.15 4.39 2.08
CA ALA A 267 -5.05 3.05 1.51
C ALA A 267 -3.92 2.28 2.17
N MET A 268 -4.15 1.02 2.54
CA MET A 268 -3.08 0.11 2.97
C MET A 268 -2.71 -0.78 1.79
N PHE A 269 -1.43 -0.84 1.45
CA PHE A 269 -0.94 -1.68 0.36
C PHE A 269 0.08 -2.69 0.85
N ASP A 270 0.16 -3.83 0.19
CA ASP A 270 1.19 -4.85 0.40
C ASP A 270 1.54 -5.51 -0.94
N GLY A 271 2.76 -6.01 -1.05
CA GLY A 271 3.21 -6.62 -2.28
C GLY A 271 4.63 -7.13 -2.22
N LYS A 272 5.15 -7.49 -3.40
CA LYS A 272 6.51 -7.98 -3.56
C LYS A 272 7.06 -7.68 -4.94
N LYS A 273 8.39 -7.74 -5.04
CA LYS A 273 9.07 -7.89 -6.34
C LYS A 273 8.83 -9.29 -6.90
N ILE A 274 8.64 -9.37 -8.21
CA ILE A 274 8.58 -10.61 -8.98
C ILE A 274 9.53 -10.48 -10.18
N ASN A 275 10.01 -11.60 -10.71
CA ASN A 275 11.08 -11.54 -11.72
C ASN A 275 10.55 -11.34 -13.14
N SER A 276 9.29 -11.67 -13.38
CA SER A 276 8.70 -11.64 -14.73
C SER A 276 7.18 -11.50 -14.68
N VAL A 277 6.57 -11.12 -15.80
CA VAL A 277 5.10 -11.00 -15.91
C VAL A 277 4.42 -12.36 -15.84
N GLU A 278 5.14 -13.44 -16.13
CA GLU A 278 4.69 -14.83 -16.02
C GLU A 278 4.47 -15.28 -14.56
N GLU A 279 5.01 -14.55 -13.58
CA GLU A 279 4.74 -14.79 -12.15
C GLU A 279 3.46 -14.10 -11.66
N LEU A 280 2.80 -13.30 -12.49
CA LEU A 280 1.53 -12.65 -12.13
C LEU A 280 0.40 -13.68 -12.03
N PRO A 281 -0.60 -13.47 -11.16
CA PRO A 281 -1.80 -14.29 -11.16
C PRO A 281 -2.49 -14.29 -12.53
N ASP A 282 -2.91 -15.47 -13.01
CA ASP A 282 -3.49 -15.66 -14.34
C ASP A 282 -4.64 -14.68 -14.64
N GLU A 283 -5.55 -14.47 -13.68
CA GLU A 283 -6.69 -13.55 -13.85
C GLU A 283 -6.24 -12.11 -14.14
N LEU A 284 -5.20 -11.64 -13.46
CA LEU A 284 -4.62 -10.30 -13.64
C LEU A 284 -3.86 -10.21 -14.97
N LEU A 285 -3.04 -11.22 -15.27
CA LEU A 285 -2.22 -11.27 -16.47
C LEU A 285 -3.09 -11.30 -17.73
N ASP A 286 -4.10 -12.18 -17.77
CA ASP A 286 -5.02 -12.31 -18.90
C ASP A 286 -5.84 -11.05 -19.13
N ARG A 287 -6.30 -10.41 -18.05
CA ARG A 287 -6.98 -9.12 -18.14
C ARG A 287 -6.06 -8.06 -18.72
N THR A 288 -4.82 -7.99 -18.24
CA THR A 288 -3.86 -6.98 -18.69
C THR A 288 -3.43 -7.18 -20.14
N ARG A 289 -3.20 -8.42 -20.58
CA ARG A 289 -2.92 -8.73 -21.99
C ARG A 289 -4.05 -8.27 -22.92
N ARG A 290 -5.29 -8.33 -22.46
CA ARG A 290 -6.46 -7.91 -23.24
C ARG A 290 -6.68 -6.40 -23.23
N GLU A 291 -6.55 -5.74 -22.08
CA GLU A 291 -6.96 -4.34 -21.90
C GLU A 291 -5.78 -3.35 -22.04
N TYR A 292 -4.59 -3.72 -21.58
CA TYR A 292 -3.41 -2.84 -21.54
C TYR A 292 -2.09 -3.62 -21.79
N PRO A 293 -1.93 -4.32 -22.93
CA PRO A 293 -0.75 -5.16 -23.19
C PRO A 293 0.57 -4.37 -23.15
N ASP A 294 0.56 -3.10 -23.55
CA ASP A 294 1.74 -2.23 -23.53
C ASP A 294 2.23 -1.90 -22.11
N LEU A 295 1.39 -2.06 -21.08
CA LEU A 295 1.77 -1.80 -19.70
C LEU A 295 2.46 -3.00 -19.03
N LEU A 296 2.61 -4.13 -19.75
CA LEU A 296 3.38 -5.31 -19.32
C LEU A 296 4.88 -5.21 -19.65
N ARG A 297 5.35 -4.04 -20.06
CA ARG A 297 6.76 -3.79 -20.39
C ARG A 297 7.19 -2.40 -19.92
N PRO A 298 8.48 -2.18 -19.62
CA PRO A 298 9.01 -0.85 -19.34
C PRO A 298 8.78 0.13 -20.49
N ARG A 299 8.50 1.40 -20.16
CA ARG A 299 8.31 2.50 -21.10
C ARG A 299 9.60 3.30 -21.26
N TRP A 300 10.55 2.73 -22.02
CA TRP A 300 11.88 3.29 -22.16
C TRP A 300 11.92 4.67 -22.82
N GLU A 301 10.88 5.03 -23.58
CA GLU A 301 10.66 6.34 -24.18
C GLU A 301 10.54 7.47 -23.15
N ASP A 302 10.16 7.18 -21.90
CA ASP A 302 10.00 8.21 -20.87
C ASP A 302 11.35 8.86 -20.49
N PHE A 303 12.48 8.21 -20.82
CA PHE A 303 13.82 8.77 -20.70
C PHE A 303 14.21 9.77 -21.79
N ASP A 304 13.48 9.82 -22.90
CA ASP A 304 13.79 10.75 -24.01
C ASP A 304 13.44 12.19 -23.63
N ASN A 305 12.62 12.37 -22.58
CA ASN A 305 12.40 13.66 -21.95
C ASN A 305 13.71 14.18 -21.33
N PRO A 306 14.17 15.40 -21.67
CA PRO A 306 15.38 15.96 -21.09
C PRO A 306 15.19 16.29 -19.60
N LEU A 307 16.29 16.34 -18.85
CA LEU A 307 16.29 16.89 -17.50
C LEU A 307 16.13 18.42 -17.57
N SER A 308 15.29 18.99 -16.71
CA SER A 308 15.14 20.45 -16.59
C SER A 308 16.29 21.14 -15.85
N PHE A 309 17.25 20.36 -15.33
CA PHE A 309 18.39 20.82 -14.55
C PHE A 309 19.67 20.13 -14.99
N LYS A 310 20.81 20.69 -14.57
CA LYS A 310 22.14 20.07 -14.76
C LYS A 310 22.43 19.09 -13.62
N LEU A 311 23.06 17.97 -13.97
CA LEU A 311 23.46 16.96 -13.00
C LEU A 311 24.51 17.46 -12.03
#